data_AF-A0A660ZMP4-F1
#
_entry.id   AF-A0A660ZMP4-F1
#
_cell.length_a   1.000
_cell.length_b   1.000
_cell.length_c   1.000
_cell.angle_alpha   90.00
_cell.angle_beta   90.00
_cell.angle_gamma   90.00
#
_symmetry.space_group_name_H-M   'P 1'
#
loop_
_entity.id
_entity.type
_entity.pdbx_description
1 polymer ?
#
loop_
_entity_poly.entity_id
_entity_poly.type
_entity_poly.pdbx_seq_one_letter_code
_entity_poly.pdbx_strand_id
1 'polypeptide(L)'
;MDLLQIFVLAVLQGLTEFLPVSSSAHLILVPIITGWQDQGLAFDVAVHVGTLSAVVIYFRTTLKRLIADYFQSIQQRKVVGDSNLAWAVLFGTIPVGLAGLLLGDVIETHLRSPTVIATTTIIFGLLLGWADWYGKQQRAEQTLKWQDVLIIGIAQAVALIPG
;
A
#
# COMPACT_ATOMS: atom_id res chain seq x y z
N MET A 1 -2.95 26.05 2.97
CA MET A 1 -2.05 25.61 1.89
C MET A 1 -2.35 26.38 0.62
N ASP A 2 -1.32 26.76 -0.11
CA ASP A 2 -1.46 27.39 -1.43
C ASP A 2 -1.71 26.35 -2.53
N LEU A 3 -2.32 26.75 -3.65
CA LEU A 3 -2.60 25.90 -4.81
C LEU A 3 -1.33 25.23 -5.35
N LEU A 4 -0.19 25.94 -5.30
CA LEU A 4 1.09 25.37 -5.70
C LEU A 4 1.49 24.19 -4.82
N GLN A 5 1.35 24.32 -3.49
CA GLN A 5 1.69 23.27 -2.53
C GLN A 5 0.81 22.04 -2.75
N ILE A 6 -0.49 22.26 -2.93
CA ILE A 6 -1.47 21.20 -3.23
C ILE A 6 -1.06 20.46 -4.51
N PHE A 7 -0.77 21.19 -5.58
CA PHE A 7 -0.37 20.59 -6.85
C PHE A 7 0.92 19.78 -6.71
N VAL A 8 1.95 20.34 -6.07
CA VAL A 8 3.24 19.65 -5.88
C VAL A 8 3.07 18.38 -5.07
N LEU A 9 2.39 18.42 -3.92
CA LEU A 9 2.19 17.24 -3.08
C LEU A 9 1.30 16.18 -3.75
N ALA A 10 0.26 16.59 -4.49
CA ALA A 10 -0.60 15.67 -5.22
C ALA A 10 0.14 14.96 -6.37
N VAL A 11 0.97 15.70 -7.13
CA VAL A 11 1.82 15.11 -8.17
C VAL A 11 2.84 14.17 -7.54
N LEU A 12 3.47 14.58 -6.45
CA LEU A 12 4.45 13.76 -5.74
C LEU A 12 3.83 12.46 -5.22
N GLN A 13 2.65 12.52 -4.60
CA GLN A 13 1.89 11.33 -4.20
C GLN A 13 1.63 10.43 -5.42
N GLY A 14 1.10 11.00 -6.51
CA GLY A 14 0.79 10.23 -7.72
C GLY A 14 1.99 9.51 -8.33
N LEU A 15 3.19 10.11 -8.25
CA LEU A 15 4.43 9.51 -8.74
C LEU A 15 5.00 8.47 -7.78
N THR A 16 4.88 8.68 -6.47
CA THR A 16 5.56 7.87 -5.45
C THR A 16 4.72 6.73 -4.91
N GLU A 17 3.39 6.80 -4.96
CA GLU A 17 2.51 5.76 -4.39
C GLU A 17 2.68 4.39 -5.05
N PHE A 18 2.94 4.36 -6.36
CA PHE A 18 3.09 3.12 -7.12
C PHE A 18 4.52 2.61 -7.20
N LEU A 19 5.48 3.41 -6.72
CA LEU A 19 6.87 3.05 -6.66
C LEU A 19 7.21 2.61 -5.23
N PRO A 20 8.11 1.63 -5.04
CA PRO A 20 8.51 1.17 -3.72
C PRO A 20 9.53 2.15 -3.09
N VAL A 21 9.13 3.42 -2.93
CA VAL A 21 9.97 4.54 -2.47
C VAL A 21 9.33 5.34 -1.32
N SER A 22 8.22 4.85 -0.76
CA SER A 22 7.47 5.46 0.34
C SER A 22 6.92 6.85 0.05
N SER A 23 5.70 6.90 -0.46
CA SER A 23 4.95 8.14 -0.70
C SER A 23 4.72 8.95 0.59
N SER A 24 4.42 8.29 1.70
CA SER A 24 4.27 8.91 3.02
C SER A 24 5.54 9.63 3.47
N ALA A 25 6.73 9.08 3.21
CA ALA A 25 7.99 9.77 3.51
C ALA A 25 8.12 11.09 2.74
N HIS A 26 7.79 11.07 1.45
CA HIS A 26 7.85 12.25 0.59
C HIS A 26 6.85 13.32 1.02
N LEU A 27 5.61 12.93 1.36
CA LEU A 27 4.59 13.85 1.87
C LEU A 27 4.95 14.49 3.22
N ILE A 28 5.69 13.80 4.08
CA ILE A 28 6.14 14.34 5.38
C ILE A 28 7.40 15.20 5.23
N LEU A 29 8.37 14.77 4.41
CA LEU A 29 9.66 15.44 4.29
C LEU A 29 9.60 16.74 3.48
N VAL A 30 8.75 16.84 2.46
CA VAL A 30 8.67 18.06 1.64
C VAL A 30 8.29 19.29 2.47
N PRO A 31 7.24 19.28 3.31
CA PRO A 31 6.95 20.41 4.19
C PRO A 31 8.10 20.76 5.13
N ILE A 32 8.79 19.76 5.69
CA ILE A 32 9.92 19.98 6.60
C ILE A 32 11.08 20.68 5.89
N ILE A 33 11.44 20.24 4.68
CA ILE A 33 12.59 20.78 3.91
C ILE A 33 12.29 22.17 3.35
N THR A 34 11.03 22.41 2.95
CA THR A 34 10.60 23.68 2.34
C THR A 34 10.12 24.71 3.36
N GLY A 35 9.95 24.31 4.63
CA GLY A 35 9.34 25.14 5.67
C GLY A 35 7.85 25.38 5.46
N TRP A 36 7.18 24.56 4.63
CA TRP A 36 5.73 24.66 4.45
C TRP A 36 4.99 24.16 5.69
N GLN A 37 3.78 24.67 5.89
CA GLN A 37 2.88 24.10 6.87
C GLN A 37 2.49 22.67 6.44
N ASP A 38 2.44 21.77 7.43
CA ASP A 38 1.96 20.41 7.24
C ASP A 38 0.53 20.42 6.69
N GLN A 39 0.29 19.59 5.67
CA GLN A 39 -0.99 19.47 4.99
C GLN A 39 -2.10 18.81 5.84
N GLY A 40 -1.71 18.13 6.92
CA GLY A 40 -2.58 17.36 7.77
C GLY A 40 -3.03 16.04 7.15
N LEU A 41 -3.49 15.13 8.01
CA LEU A 41 -3.95 13.80 7.64
C LEU A 41 -5.11 13.81 6.64
N ALA A 42 -6.01 14.79 6.72
CA ALA A 42 -7.14 14.88 5.80
C ALA A 42 -6.68 15.05 4.35
N PHE A 43 -5.60 15.81 4.12
CA PHE A 43 -5.02 15.95 2.80
C PHE A 43 -4.31 14.67 2.36
N ASP A 44 -3.51 14.06 3.24
CA ASP A 44 -2.85 12.78 2.97
C ASP A 44 -3.88 11.73 2.52
N VAL A 45 -4.99 11.60 3.25
CA VAL A 45 -6.09 10.69 2.88
C VAL A 45 -6.69 11.05 1.52
N ALA A 46 -6.92 12.34 1.23
CA ALA A 46 -7.48 12.75 -0.05
C ALA A 46 -6.60 12.37 -1.25
N VAL A 47 -5.28 12.54 -1.14
CA VAL A 47 -4.36 12.16 -2.23
C VAL A 47 -4.20 10.63 -2.35
N HIS A 48 -4.30 9.88 -1.25
CA HIS A 48 -4.40 8.40 -1.29
C HIS A 48 -5.70 7.94 -1.96
N VAL A 49 -6.83 8.61 -1.72
CA VAL A 49 -8.08 8.33 -2.45
C VAL A 49 -7.92 8.59 -3.95
N GLY A 50 -7.19 9.64 -4.33
CA GLY A 50 -6.87 9.93 -5.73
C GLY A 50 -6.08 8.80 -6.41
N THR A 51 -5.03 8.32 -5.76
CA THR A 51 -4.19 7.21 -6.29
C THR A 51 -4.92 5.87 -6.28
N LEU A 52 -5.69 5.56 -5.23
CA LEU A 52 -6.60 4.41 -5.21
C LEU A 52 -7.59 4.46 -6.37
N SER A 53 -8.17 5.63 -6.65
CA SER A 53 -9.08 5.82 -7.77
C SER A 53 -8.40 5.53 -9.11
N ALA A 54 -7.14 5.95 -9.28
CA ALA A 54 -6.36 5.62 -10.47
C ALA A 54 -6.18 4.11 -10.66
N VAL A 55 -5.85 3.37 -9.59
CA VAL A 55 -5.73 1.90 -9.62
C VAL A 55 -7.06 1.24 -9.97
N VAL A 56 -8.16 1.66 -9.34
CA VAL A 56 -9.50 1.11 -9.59
C VAL A 56 -9.93 1.36 -11.03
N ILE A 57 -9.68 2.56 -11.58
CA ILE A 57 -10.01 2.90 -12.97
C ILE A 57 -9.14 2.11 -13.95
N TYR A 58 -7.84 2.02 -13.71
CA TYR A 58 -6.90 1.28 -14.55
C TYR A 58 -7.26 -0.21 -14.60
N PHE A 59 -7.43 -0.85 -13.44
CA PHE A 59 -7.75 -2.26 -13.31
C PHE A 59 -9.26 -2.57 -13.33
N ARG A 60 -10.12 -1.64 -13.74
CA ARG A 60 -11.60 -1.79 -13.67
C ARG A 60 -12.12 -3.09 -14.29
N THR A 61 -11.52 -3.55 -15.38
CA THR A 61 -11.93 -4.78 -16.07
C THR A 61 -11.50 -6.01 -15.27
N THR A 62 -10.27 -6.02 -14.75
CA THR A 62 -9.74 -7.08 -13.89
C THR A 62 -10.52 -7.16 -12.59
N LEU A 63 -10.82 -6.02 -11.95
CA LEU A 63 -11.63 -5.97 -10.72
C LEU A 63 -13.05 -6.49 -10.94
N LYS A 64 -13.71 -6.11 -12.06
CA LYS A 64 -15.03 -6.66 -12.41
C LYS A 64 -14.99 -8.18 -12.55
N ARG A 65 -13.95 -8.73 -13.19
CA ARG A 65 -13.75 -10.18 -13.31
C ARG A 65 -13.55 -10.83 -11.95
N LEU A 66 -12.63 -10.32 -11.13
CA LEU A 66 -12.34 -10.85 -9.80
C LEU A 66 -13.57 -10.85 -8.88
N ILE A 67 -14.37 -9.78 -8.91
CA ILE A 67 -15.61 -9.68 -8.13
C ILE A 67 -16.64 -10.71 -8.61
N ALA A 68 -16.82 -10.85 -9.94
CA ALA A 68 -17.74 -11.85 -10.49
C ALA A 68 -17.31 -13.29 -10.13
N ASP A 69 -16.04 -13.61 -10.30
CA ASP A 69 -15.46 -14.92 -9.99
C ASP A 69 -15.56 -15.22 -8.48
N TYR A 70 -15.36 -14.22 -7.62
CA TYR A 70 -15.56 -14.34 -6.18
C TYR A 70 -17.00 -14.77 -5.84
N PHE A 71 -18.02 -14.06 -6.32
CA PHE A 71 -19.42 -14.40 -6.03
C PHE A 71 -19.82 -15.75 -6.63
N GLN A 72 -19.36 -16.06 -7.84
CA GLN A 72 -19.59 -17.36 -8.46
C GLN A 72 -18.94 -18.50 -7.67
N SER A 73 -17.75 -18.29 -7.11
CA SER A 73 -17.07 -19.30 -6.29
C SER A 73 -17.86 -19.65 -5.03
N ILE A 74 -18.51 -18.65 -4.41
CA ILE A 74 -19.38 -18.84 -3.24
C ILE A 74 -20.65 -19.59 -3.65
N GLN A 75 -21.31 -19.15 -4.72
CA GLN A 75 -22.56 -19.75 -5.18
C GLN A 75 -22.37 -21.21 -5.60
N GLN A 76 -21.30 -21.51 -6.32
CA GLN A 76 -21.00 -22.84 -6.85
C GLN A 76 -20.17 -23.70 -5.88
N ARG A 77 -19.71 -23.13 -4.76
CA ARG A 77 -18.84 -23.77 -3.75
C ARG A 77 -17.59 -24.44 -4.35
N LYS A 78 -17.00 -23.81 -5.37
CA LYS A 78 -15.79 -24.29 -6.05
C LYS A 78 -14.97 -23.11 -6.55
N VAL A 79 -13.70 -23.35 -6.87
CA VAL A 79 -12.86 -22.35 -7.53
C VAL A 79 -13.40 -22.07 -8.93
N VAL A 80 -13.59 -20.80 -9.27
CA VAL A 80 -14.08 -20.33 -10.57
C VAL A 80 -13.17 -19.22 -11.07
N GLY A 81 -12.63 -19.35 -12.27
CA GLY A 81 -11.75 -18.33 -12.86
C GLY A 81 -10.61 -17.94 -11.92
N ASP A 82 -10.51 -16.64 -11.64
CA ASP A 82 -9.50 -16.06 -10.75
C ASP A 82 -9.97 -15.92 -9.30
N SER A 83 -11.00 -16.67 -8.87
CA SER A 83 -11.56 -16.54 -7.51
C SER A 83 -10.53 -16.73 -6.40
N ASN A 84 -9.52 -17.59 -6.61
CA ASN A 84 -8.42 -17.77 -5.65
C ASN A 84 -7.65 -16.48 -5.41
N LEU A 85 -7.39 -15.70 -6.46
CA LEU A 85 -6.73 -14.41 -6.34
C LEU A 85 -7.63 -13.40 -5.62
N ALA A 86 -8.95 -13.42 -5.91
CA ALA A 86 -9.91 -12.55 -5.21
C ALA A 86 -9.93 -12.83 -3.69
N TRP A 87 -9.96 -14.12 -3.29
CA TRP A 87 -9.86 -14.50 -1.88
C TRP A 87 -8.49 -14.16 -1.28
N ALA A 88 -7.41 -14.35 -2.03
CA ALA A 88 -6.07 -13.97 -1.59
C ALA A 88 -5.97 -12.48 -1.27
N VAL A 89 -6.53 -11.60 -2.12
CA VAL A 89 -6.61 -10.16 -1.87
C VAL A 89 -7.45 -9.87 -0.62
N LEU A 90 -8.62 -10.51 -0.48
CA LEU A 90 -9.49 -10.30 0.67
C LEU A 90 -8.81 -10.70 1.99
N PHE A 91 -8.22 -11.90 2.07
CA PHE A 91 -7.58 -12.37 3.29
C PHE A 91 -6.23 -11.72 3.53
N GLY A 92 -5.50 -11.34 2.47
CA GLY A 92 -4.24 -10.61 2.57
C GLY A 92 -4.39 -9.22 3.18
N THR A 93 -5.54 -8.57 3.01
CA THR A 93 -5.79 -7.23 3.59
C THR A 93 -6.18 -7.26 5.07
N ILE A 94 -6.58 -8.41 5.62
CA ILE A 94 -7.03 -8.52 7.01
C ILE A 94 -5.95 -8.10 8.02
N PRO A 95 -4.70 -8.62 7.96
CA PRO A 95 -3.70 -8.28 8.98
C PRO A 95 -3.37 -6.78 9.00
N VAL A 96 -3.24 -6.13 7.84
CA VAL A 96 -2.98 -4.68 7.78
C VAL A 96 -4.18 -3.87 8.25
N GLY A 97 -5.41 -4.26 7.91
CA GLY A 97 -6.62 -3.61 8.41
C GLY A 97 -6.75 -3.70 9.93
N LEU A 98 -6.49 -4.88 10.50
CA LEU A 98 -6.49 -5.07 11.96
C LEU A 98 -5.38 -4.27 12.64
N ALA A 99 -4.16 -4.29 12.10
CA ALA A 99 -3.04 -3.52 12.63
C ALA A 99 -3.33 -2.01 12.59
N GLY A 100 -3.91 -1.50 11.50
CA GLY A 100 -4.30 -0.11 11.38
C GLY A 100 -5.36 0.31 12.41
N LEU A 101 -6.36 -0.55 12.66
CA LEU A 101 -7.40 -0.29 13.67
C LEU A 101 -6.87 -0.32 15.10
N LEU A 102 -5.89 -1.19 15.39
CA LEU A 102 -5.37 -1.38 16.75
C LEU A 102 -4.18 -0.47 17.09
N LEU A 103 -3.38 -0.08 16.09
CA LEU A 103 -2.11 0.64 16.28
C LEU A 103 -2.10 2.04 15.65
N GLY A 104 -3.20 2.50 15.03
CA GLY A 104 -3.27 3.78 14.31
C GLY A 104 -2.77 4.98 15.13
N ASP A 105 -3.25 5.13 16.36
CA ASP A 105 -2.86 6.24 17.25
C ASP A 105 -1.36 6.22 17.60
N VAL A 106 -0.80 5.01 17.77
CA VAL A 106 0.63 4.82 18.07
C VAL A 106 1.47 5.19 16.87
N ILE A 107 1.06 4.79 15.66
CA ILE A 107 1.74 5.10 14.41
C ILE A 107 1.77 6.62 14.20
N GLU A 108 0.62 7.27 14.37
CA GLU A 108 0.49 8.72 14.21
C GLU A 108 1.38 9.50 15.18
N THR A 109 1.39 9.09 16.45
CA THR A 109 2.07 9.84 17.52
C THR A 109 3.57 9.59 17.58
N HIS A 110 4.01 8.35 17.32
CA HIS A 110 5.38 7.94 17.61
C HIS A 110 6.22 7.61 16.37
N LEU A 111 5.61 7.30 15.23
CA LEU A 111 6.32 6.76 14.07
C LEU A 111 6.49 7.74 12.92
N ARG A 112 5.90 8.95 12.98
CA ARG A 112 6.03 9.99 11.94
C ARG A 112 7.29 10.87 12.06
N SER A 113 8.26 10.50 12.89
CA SER A 113 9.48 11.31 13.04
C SER A 113 10.43 11.12 11.85
N PRO A 114 11.20 12.16 11.44
CA PRO A 114 12.14 12.06 10.32
C PRO A 114 13.20 10.97 10.50
N THR A 115 13.60 10.68 11.73
CA THR A 115 14.57 9.62 12.05
C THR A 115 13.99 8.22 11.83
N VAL A 116 12.71 8.01 12.19
CA VAL A 116 12.01 6.76 11.89
C VAL A 116 11.94 6.58 10.38
N ILE A 117 11.41 7.57 9.66
CA ILE A 117 11.28 7.54 8.19
C ILE A 117 12.61 7.22 7.52
N ALA A 118 13.68 7.94 7.86
CA ALA A 118 14.99 7.70 7.25
C ALA A 118 15.50 6.27 7.51
N THR A 119 15.32 5.77 8.74
CA THR A 119 15.78 4.43 9.12
C THR A 119 14.98 3.34 8.41
N THR A 120 13.65 3.47 8.37
CA THR A 120 12.75 2.50 7.73
C THR A 120 12.93 2.49 6.23
N THR A 121 13.03 3.65 5.57
CA THR A 121 13.31 3.73 4.13
C THR A 121 14.64 3.03 3.76
N ILE A 122 15.69 3.19 4.58
CA ILE A 122 16.97 2.49 4.37
C ILE A 122 16.78 0.98 4.52
N ILE A 123 16.14 0.53 5.60
CA ILE A 123 15.91 -0.90 5.86
C ILE A 123 15.08 -1.52 4.74
N PHE A 124 13.97 -0.89 4.35
CA PHE A 124 13.12 -1.38 3.25
C PHE A 124 13.84 -1.35 1.91
N GLY A 125 14.64 -0.32 1.62
CA GLY A 125 15.48 -0.28 0.43
C GLY A 125 16.48 -1.43 0.36
N LEU A 126 17.13 -1.77 1.48
CA LEU A 126 18.01 -2.93 1.57
C LEU A 126 17.25 -4.26 1.41
N LEU A 127 16.06 -4.38 2.00
CA LEU A 127 15.20 -5.56 1.87
C LEU A 127 14.74 -5.75 0.42
N LEU A 128 14.36 -4.68 -0.28
CA LEU A 128 13.99 -4.71 -1.69
C LEU A 128 15.19 -5.09 -2.56
N GLY A 129 16.37 -4.51 -2.31
CA GLY A 129 17.60 -4.90 -3.02
C GLY A 129 17.94 -6.37 -2.83
N TRP A 130 17.79 -6.88 -1.61
CA TRP A 130 17.96 -8.31 -1.33
C TRP A 130 16.91 -9.17 -2.05
N ALA A 131 15.64 -8.76 -2.04
CA ALA A 131 14.56 -9.46 -2.74
C ALA A 131 14.77 -9.49 -4.26
N ASP A 132 15.33 -8.44 -4.85
CA ASP A 132 15.62 -8.38 -6.29
C ASP A 132 16.80 -9.29 -6.67
N TRP A 133 17.87 -9.30 -5.86
CA TRP A 133 19.05 -10.12 -6.14
C TRP A 133 18.83 -11.63 -5.94
N TYR A 134 17.99 -12.01 -4.97
CA TYR A 134 17.78 -13.41 -4.60
C TYR A 134 16.39 -13.96 -4.98
N GLY A 135 15.50 -13.10 -5.46
CA GLY A 135 14.15 -13.46 -5.87
C GLY A 135 14.17 -14.36 -7.09
N LYS A 136 13.71 -15.61 -6.95
CA LYS A 136 13.67 -16.56 -8.07
C LYS A 136 12.71 -16.17 -9.20
N GLN A 137 11.72 -15.30 -8.93
CA GLN A 137 10.69 -14.81 -9.87
C GLN A 137 10.02 -15.92 -10.73
N GLN A 138 9.91 -17.14 -10.19
CA GLN A 138 9.47 -18.34 -10.93
C GLN A 138 7.99 -18.69 -10.78
N ARG A 139 7.27 -18.02 -9.88
CA ARG A 139 5.87 -18.34 -9.52
C ARG A 139 4.94 -17.24 -10.01
N ALA A 140 3.89 -17.62 -10.71
CA ALA A 140 2.83 -16.70 -11.11
C ALA A 140 1.85 -16.44 -9.96
N GLU A 141 1.16 -15.31 -9.99
CA GLU A 141 0.16 -14.88 -8.99
C GLU A 141 -0.97 -15.91 -8.78
N GLN A 142 -1.33 -16.68 -9.82
CA GLN A 142 -2.35 -17.74 -9.73
C GLN A 142 -1.88 -18.94 -8.89
N THR A 143 -0.58 -19.05 -8.62
CA THR A 143 0.03 -20.16 -7.88
C THR A 143 0.30 -19.84 -6.41
N LEU A 144 -0.20 -18.70 -5.91
CA LEU A 144 -0.08 -18.31 -4.51
C LEU A 144 -0.73 -19.36 -3.59
N LYS A 145 -0.02 -19.72 -2.52
CA LYS A 145 -0.51 -20.57 -1.44
C LYS A 145 -1.02 -19.68 -0.31
N TRP A 146 -1.88 -20.23 0.55
CA TRP A 146 -2.37 -19.51 1.73
C TRP A 146 -1.28 -19.02 2.68
N GLN A 147 -0.15 -19.74 2.75
CA GLN A 147 1.03 -19.30 3.48
C GLN A 147 1.62 -18.01 2.89
N ASP A 148 1.68 -17.90 1.56
CA ASP A 148 2.16 -16.69 0.89
C ASP A 148 1.23 -15.51 1.19
N VAL A 149 -0.09 -15.73 1.16
CA VAL A 149 -1.11 -14.70 1.46
C VAL A 149 -0.95 -14.16 2.88
N LEU A 150 -0.74 -15.04 3.86
CA LEU A 150 -0.53 -14.62 5.24
C LEU A 150 0.77 -13.83 5.41
N ILE A 151 1.86 -14.28 4.78
CA ILE A 151 3.15 -13.57 4.82
C ILE A 151 3.01 -12.18 4.19
N ILE A 152 2.35 -12.08 3.03
CA ILE A 152 2.07 -10.79 2.37
C ILE A 152 1.25 -9.89 3.30
N GLY A 153 0.18 -10.40 3.90
CA GLY A 153 -0.66 -9.59 4.80
C GLY A 153 0.10 -9.09 6.04
N ILE A 154 0.95 -9.93 6.64
CA ILE A 154 1.82 -9.51 7.75
C ILE A 154 2.83 -8.45 7.28
N ALA A 155 3.45 -8.62 6.10
CA ALA A 155 4.35 -7.63 5.54
C ALA A 155 3.64 -6.29 5.26
N GLN A 156 2.40 -6.32 4.79
CA GLN A 156 1.57 -5.12 4.64
C GLN A 156 1.27 -4.44 5.99
N ALA A 157 1.07 -5.21 7.06
CA ALA A 157 0.91 -4.65 8.40
C ALA A 157 2.18 -3.95 8.89
N VAL A 158 3.37 -4.49 8.58
CA VAL A 158 4.66 -3.82 8.86
C VAL A 158 4.81 -2.54 8.04
N ALA A 159 4.27 -2.49 6.82
CA ALA A 159 4.29 -1.31 5.97
C ALA A 159 3.45 -0.12 6.50
N LEU A 160 2.72 -0.29 7.62
CA LEU A 160 2.10 0.84 8.34
C LEU A 160 3.14 1.74 9.02
N ILE A 161 4.37 1.26 9.24
CA ILE A 161 5.45 2.09 9.75
C ILE A 161 5.87 3.06 8.63
N PRO A 162 5.84 4.38 8.84
CA PRO A 162 6.20 5.35 7.81
C PRO A 162 7.65 5.19 7.36
N GLY A 163 7.87 5.21 6.03
CA GLY A 163 9.20 5.18 5.40
C GLY A 163 9.49 3.96 4.57
#